data_AF-A0A2K9EL63-F1
#
_entry.id   AF-A0A2K9EL63-F1
#
_cell.length_a   1.000
_cell.length_b   1.000
_cell.length_c   1.000
_cell.angle_alpha   90.00
_cell.angle_beta   90.00
_cell.angle_gamma   90.00
#
_symmetry.space_group_name_H-M   'P 1'
#
loop_
_entity.id
_entity.type
_entity.pdbx_description
1 polymer ?
#
loop_
_entity_poly.entity_id
_entity_poly.type
_entity_poly.pdbx_seq_one_letter_code
_entity_poly.pdbx_strand_id
1 'polypeptide(L)'
;MYTRCSVFIKESTLKEGVLSFTKRVEKKKEKVDNETVVEYGDHFAMDGRRKALKPNVHYTSPEGYTYRTDELGRIISCEGTLQKGIAERNEYAQRVVGREDRLSDDDGGYLIATIFKGSGDIDNLVPMNSNLNRGEWKPKTVIINQYIAKIYLNYLVLMKMNEAFL
;
A
#
# COMPACT_ATOMS: atom_id res chain seq x y z
N MET A 1 18.99 -7.22 41.86
CA MET A 1 20.20 -7.48 41.08
C MET A 1 19.77 -8.34 39.89
N TYR A 2 19.43 -7.74 38.74
CA TYR A 2 18.98 -8.48 37.56
C TYR A 2 20.10 -8.55 36.53
N THR A 3 20.43 -9.78 36.11
CA THR A 3 21.50 -10.08 35.15
C THR A 3 20.98 -9.88 33.73
N ARG A 4 21.67 -9.03 32.96
CA ARG A 4 21.36 -8.67 31.57
C ARG A 4 21.75 -9.84 30.65
N CYS A 5 20.78 -10.46 29.96
CA CYS A 5 21.07 -11.50 28.95
C CYS A 5 21.28 -10.82 27.59
N SER A 6 22.53 -10.86 27.10
CA SER A 6 22.90 -10.32 25.79
C SER A 6 22.65 -11.37 24.71
N VAL A 7 21.54 -11.27 23.97
CA VAL A 7 21.28 -12.14 22.81
C VAL A 7 22.14 -11.67 21.64
N PHE A 8 23.26 -12.35 21.39
CA PHE A 8 24.05 -12.19 20.18
C PHE A 8 23.42 -12.99 19.03
N ILE A 9 22.59 -12.31 18.21
CA ILE A 9 22.12 -12.89 16.95
C ILE A 9 23.32 -12.95 15.99
N LYS A 10 23.78 -14.16 15.65
CA LYS A 10 24.87 -14.36 14.70
C LYS A 10 24.46 -13.83 13.32
N GLU A 11 25.36 -13.06 12.69
CA GLU A 11 25.17 -12.42 11.37
C GLU A 11 24.81 -13.41 10.25
N SER A 12 25.21 -14.69 10.38
CA SER A 12 24.86 -15.78 9.47
C SER A 12 23.35 -16.04 9.39
N THR A 13 22.65 -15.98 10.53
CA THR A 13 21.20 -16.18 10.63
C THR A 13 20.41 -15.04 9.97
N LEU A 14 20.95 -13.81 10.02
CA LEU A 14 20.37 -12.66 9.33
C LEU A 14 20.51 -12.81 7.81
N LYS A 15 21.67 -13.27 7.32
CA LYS A 15 21.92 -13.49 5.89
C LYS A 15 21.04 -14.60 5.31
N GLU A 16 20.82 -15.70 6.04
CA GLU A 16 19.90 -16.78 5.63
C GLU A 16 18.43 -16.32 5.64
N GLY A 17 18.04 -15.52 6.64
CA GLY A 17 16.72 -14.89 6.71
C GLY A 17 16.46 -13.96 5.52
N VAL A 18 17.44 -13.12 5.16
CA VAL A 18 17.34 -12.22 4.01
C VAL A 18 17.31 -12.99 2.69
N LEU A 19 18.15 -14.03 2.53
CA LEU A 19 18.20 -14.83 1.30
C LEU A 19 16.94 -15.69 1.09
N SER A 20 16.33 -16.20 2.16
CA SER A 20 15.05 -16.92 2.07
C SER A 20 13.88 -15.97 1.76
N PHE A 21 13.95 -14.73 2.26
CA PHE A 21 12.98 -13.68 1.95
C PHE A 21 13.09 -13.23 0.49
N THR A 22 14.30 -12.97 -0.04
CA THR A 22 14.48 -12.60 -1.46
C THR A 22 14.00 -13.70 -2.39
N LYS A 23 14.30 -14.97 -2.10
CA LYS A 23 13.76 -16.11 -2.86
C LYS A 23 12.24 -16.19 -2.81
N ARG A 24 11.59 -15.85 -1.68
CA ARG A 24 10.12 -15.79 -1.57
C ARG A 24 9.53 -14.64 -2.38
N VAL A 25 10.22 -13.50 -2.44
CA VAL A 25 9.83 -12.34 -3.25
C VAL A 25 9.97 -12.64 -4.74
N GLU A 26 11.07 -13.29 -5.15
CA GLU A 26 11.30 -13.75 -6.53
C GLU A 26 10.26 -14.79 -6.97
N LYS A 27 9.96 -15.76 -6.12
CA LYS A 27 8.91 -16.77 -6.37
C LYS A 27 7.50 -16.18 -6.42
N LYS A 28 7.28 -15.03 -5.76
CA LYS A 28 6.05 -14.23 -5.90
C LYS A 28 6.01 -13.48 -7.22
N LYS A 29 7.17 -13.05 -7.73
CA LYS A 29 7.34 -12.35 -9.01
C LYS A 29 7.04 -13.25 -10.21
N GLU A 30 7.31 -14.56 -10.13
CA GLU A 30 6.96 -15.55 -11.18
C GLU A 30 5.46 -15.89 -11.26
N LYS A 31 4.65 -15.59 -10.24
CA LYS A 31 3.21 -15.90 -10.24
C LYS A 31 2.33 -14.72 -10.73
N VAL A 32 2.97 -13.66 -11.25
CA VAL A 32 2.39 -12.32 -11.53
C VAL A 32 2.14 -12.07 -13.03
N ASP A 33 2.27 -13.08 -13.90
CA ASP A 33 2.19 -12.87 -15.36
C ASP A 33 0.78 -12.98 -15.98
N ASN A 34 -0.29 -12.87 -15.19
CA ASN A 34 -1.69 -12.80 -15.70
C ASN A 34 -2.35 -11.43 -15.44
N GLU A 35 -1.57 -10.35 -15.34
CA GLU A 35 -2.12 -9.02 -15.15
C GLU A 35 -2.47 -8.39 -16.50
N THR A 36 -3.69 -7.86 -16.63
CA THR A 36 -4.22 -7.27 -17.87
C THR A 36 -4.08 -5.76 -17.86
N VAL A 37 -3.46 -5.17 -18.88
CA VAL A 37 -3.41 -3.72 -19.06
C VAL A 37 -4.74 -3.24 -19.63
N VAL A 38 -5.35 -2.23 -19.00
CA VAL A 38 -6.63 -1.65 -19.41
C VAL A 38 -6.52 -0.13 -19.51
N GLU A 39 -7.34 0.47 -20.37
CA GLU A 39 -7.44 1.92 -20.49
C GLU A 39 -8.04 2.54 -19.22
N TYR A 40 -7.72 3.81 -18.97
CA TYR A 40 -8.28 4.52 -17.83
C TYR A 40 -9.79 4.71 -17.99
N GLY A 41 -10.54 4.33 -16.94
CA GLY A 41 -11.99 4.24 -16.95
C GLY A 41 -12.47 2.79 -17.02
N ASP A 42 -11.75 1.95 -17.77
CA ASP A 42 -12.04 0.52 -17.89
C ASP A 42 -11.49 -0.29 -16.70
N HIS A 43 -10.67 0.30 -15.83
CA HIS A 43 -10.24 -0.33 -14.58
C HIS A 43 -11.36 -0.45 -13.54
N PHE A 44 -12.49 0.23 -13.74
CA PHE A 44 -13.66 0.11 -12.88
C PHE A 44 -14.58 -1.04 -13.28
N ALA A 45 -15.23 -1.61 -12.29
CA ALA A 45 -16.31 -2.57 -12.44
C ALA A 45 -17.44 -2.27 -11.45
N MET A 46 -18.58 -2.94 -11.65
CA MET A 46 -19.68 -2.93 -10.70
C MET A 46 -19.68 -4.25 -9.93
N ASP A 47 -19.51 -4.16 -8.62
CA ASP A 47 -19.78 -5.25 -7.68
C ASP A 47 -21.19 -5.06 -7.11
N GLY A 48 -22.16 -5.71 -7.75
CA GLY A 48 -23.58 -5.46 -7.54
C GLY A 48 -23.96 -4.01 -7.88
N ARG A 49 -24.24 -3.20 -6.85
CA ARG A 49 -24.56 -1.75 -7.00
C ARG A 49 -23.38 -0.84 -6.65
N ARG A 50 -22.21 -1.41 -6.36
CA ARG A 50 -21.05 -0.69 -5.85
C ARG A 50 -20.01 -0.57 -6.95
N LYS A 51 -19.43 0.62 -7.09
CA LYS A 51 -18.22 0.82 -7.88
C LYS A 51 -17.05 0.12 -7.17
N ALA A 52 -16.29 -0.66 -7.93
CA ALA A 52 -15.12 -1.41 -7.50
C ALA A 52 -14.02 -1.35 -8.57
N LEU A 53 -12.80 -1.76 -8.23
CA LEU A 53 -11.72 -1.93 -9.19
C LEU A 53 -11.72 -3.36 -9.70
N LYS A 54 -11.37 -3.54 -10.98
CA LYS A 54 -11.18 -4.86 -11.57
C LYS A 54 -9.98 -5.56 -10.89
N PRO A 55 -10.04 -6.89 -10.73
CA PRO A 55 -8.92 -7.66 -10.23
C PRO A 55 -7.84 -7.86 -11.29
N ASN A 56 -6.58 -7.97 -10.87
CA ASN A 56 -5.41 -8.26 -11.71
C ASN A 56 -5.29 -7.34 -12.93
N VAL A 57 -5.53 -6.04 -12.76
CA VAL A 57 -5.39 -5.05 -13.86
C VAL A 57 -4.30 -4.03 -13.58
N HIS A 58 -3.77 -3.49 -14.68
CA HIS A 58 -2.88 -2.33 -14.70
C HIS A 58 -3.57 -1.21 -15.44
N TYR A 59 -3.50 0.00 -14.89
CA TYR A 59 -4.04 1.19 -15.55
C TYR A 59 -3.16 2.40 -15.23
N THR A 60 -3.16 3.36 -16.15
CA THR A 60 -2.42 4.62 -16.01
C THR A 60 -3.40 5.78 -16.05
N SER A 61 -3.36 6.65 -15.04
CA SER A 61 -4.21 7.83 -15.00
C SER A 61 -3.81 8.83 -16.09
N PRO A 62 -4.70 9.78 -16.46
CA PRO A 62 -4.36 10.85 -17.40
C PRO A 62 -3.15 11.70 -16.97
N GLU A 63 -2.89 11.77 -15.67
CA GLU A 63 -1.73 12.43 -15.07
C GLU A 63 -0.46 11.56 -15.10
N GLY A 64 -0.51 10.34 -15.61
CA GLY A 64 0.66 9.47 -15.76
C GLY A 64 1.03 8.66 -14.51
N TYR A 65 0.09 8.48 -13.56
CA TYR A 65 0.27 7.58 -12.43
C TYR A 65 -0.18 6.16 -12.80
N THR A 66 0.71 5.18 -12.66
CA THR A 66 0.43 3.78 -12.98
C THR A 66 0.07 3.01 -11.72
N TYR A 67 -1.00 2.21 -11.78
CA TYR A 67 -1.52 1.44 -10.67
C TYR A 67 -1.64 -0.04 -11.06
N ARG A 68 -1.58 -0.90 -10.05
CA ARG A 68 -1.82 -2.34 -10.20
C ARG A 68 -2.76 -2.84 -9.12
N THR A 69 -3.66 -3.74 -9.47
CA THR A 69 -4.56 -4.40 -8.53
C THR A 69 -4.25 -5.89 -8.38
N ASP A 70 -4.54 -6.46 -7.21
CA ASP A 70 -4.51 -7.90 -7.00
C ASP A 70 -5.79 -8.61 -7.45
N GLU A 71 -5.87 -9.92 -7.20
CA GLU A 71 -7.00 -10.78 -7.53
C GLU A 71 -8.34 -10.40 -6.88
N LEU A 72 -8.33 -9.49 -5.89
CA LEU A 72 -9.52 -8.96 -5.23
C LEU A 72 -9.83 -7.52 -5.66
N GLY A 73 -9.05 -6.93 -6.56
CA GLY A 73 -9.20 -5.54 -6.98
C GLY A 73 -8.60 -4.53 -5.99
N ARG A 74 -7.75 -4.95 -5.05
CA ARG A 74 -7.07 -4.03 -4.14
C ARG A 74 -5.82 -3.47 -4.79
N ILE A 75 -5.58 -2.16 -4.64
CA ILE A 75 -4.37 -1.53 -5.19
C ILE A 75 -3.14 -2.05 -4.44
N ILE A 76 -2.24 -2.70 -5.16
CA ILE A 76 -1.00 -3.26 -4.62
C ILE A 76 0.24 -2.43 -4.97
N SER A 77 0.16 -1.60 -6.00
CA SER A 77 1.22 -0.64 -6.33
C SER A 77 0.66 0.62 -6.98
N CYS A 78 1.34 1.74 -6.72
CA CYS A 78 1.16 3.01 -7.41
C CYS A 78 2.54 3.64 -7.63
N GLU A 79 2.83 4.01 -8.88
CA GLU A 79 4.11 4.58 -9.30
C GLU A 79 3.89 5.75 -10.29
N GLY A 80 4.76 6.75 -10.24
CA GLY A 80 4.76 7.84 -11.22
C GLY A 80 5.55 9.04 -10.75
N THR A 81 5.67 10.04 -11.62
CA THR A 81 6.37 11.29 -11.33
C THR A 81 5.37 12.31 -10.80
N LEU A 82 5.61 12.81 -9.57
CA LEU A 82 4.72 13.78 -8.94
C LEU A 82 4.63 15.07 -9.76
N GLN A 83 3.40 15.48 -10.05
CA GLN A 83 3.11 16.73 -10.75
C GLN A 83 2.34 17.68 -9.85
N LYS A 84 2.86 18.89 -9.64
CA LYS A 84 2.15 19.89 -8.84
C LYS A 84 0.84 20.31 -9.52
N GLY A 85 -0.25 20.31 -8.75
CA GLY A 85 -1.57 20.73 -9.22
C GLY A 85 -2.65 20.19 -8.31
N ILE A 86 -3.82 20.82 -8.25
CA ILE A 86 -4.90 20.44 -7.35
C ILE A 86 -5.92 19.60 -8.12
N ALA A 87 -6.19 18.39 -7.64
CA ALA A 87 -7.32 17.57 -8.07
C ALA A 87 -8.50 17.69 -7.09
N GLU A 88 -9.70 17.35 -7.58
CA GLU A 88 -10.92 17.36 -6.77
C GLU A 88 -10.93 16.24 -5.73
N ARG A 89 -11.53 16.54 -4.57
CA ARG A 89 -11.76 15.56 -3.49
C ARG A 89 -13.12 14.89 -3.68
N ASN A 90 -13.18 13.60 -3.38
CA ASN A 90 -14.44 12.88 -3.25
C ASN A 90 -14.59 12.35 -1.81
N GLU A 91 -15.33 13.09 -0.99
CA GLU A 91 -15.55 12.75 0.42
C GLU A 91 -16.30 11.43 0.57
N TYR A 92 -17.22 11.13 -0.36
CA TYR A 92 -17.93 9.86 -0.36
C TYR A 92 -16.96 8.69 -0.56
N ALA A 93 -16.07 8.78 -1.56
CA ALA A 93 -15.06 7.75 -1.82
C ALA A 93 -14.12 7.55 -0.62
N GLN A 94 -13.64 8.64 0.00
CA GLN A 94 -12.82 8.58 1.22
C GLN A 94 -13.52 7.89 2.38
N ARG A 95 -14.84 8.04 2.49
CA ARG A 95 -15.62 7.38 3.56
C ARG A 95 -15.88 5.90 3.30
N VAL A 96 -15.98 5.48 2.04
CA VAL A 96 -16.39 4.11 1.69
C VAL A 96 -15.27 3.20 1.21
N VAL A 97 -14.08 3.73 0.89
CA VAL A 97 -12.93 2.92 0.45
C VAL A 97 -12.50 1.93 1.54
N GLY A 98 -11.98 0.77 1.12
CA GLY A 98 -11.63 -0.35 2.00
C GLY A 98 -12.83 -1.21 2.40
N ARG A 99 -14.00 -0.60 2.60
CA ARG A 99 -15.26 -1.29 2.95
C ARG A 99 -15.06 -2.34 4.05
N GLU A 100 -15.29 -3.62 3.75
CA GLU A 100 -15.13 -4.74 4.67
C GLU A 100 -13.68 -4.93 5.15
N ASP A 101 -12.69 -4.50 4.37
CA ASP A 101 -11.26 -4.50 4.76
C ASP A 101 -10.85 -3.28 5.60
N ARG A 102 -11.73 -2.28 5.77
CA ARG A 102 -11.43 -1.04 6.50
C ARG A 102 -11.58 -1.25 8.00
N LEU A 103 -10.55 -0.90 8.77
CA LEU A 103 -10.59 -0.92 10.23
C LEU A 103 -11.29 0.34 10.79
N SER A 104 -11.74 0.26 12.05
CA SER A 104 -12.44 1.37 12.71
C SER A 104 -11.59 2.63 12.88
N ASP A 105 -10.26 2.48 12.87
CA ASP A 105 -9.27 3.54 13.00
C ASP A 105 -8.61 3.90 11.66
N ASP A 106 -9.21 3.49 10.53
CA ASP A 106 -8.77 3.86 9.19
C ASP A 106 -9.57 5.04 8.60
N ASP A 107 -8.86 5.91 7.90
CA ASP A 107 -9.38 6.88 6.93
C ASP A 107 -9.31 6.33 5.50
N GLY A 108 -9.99 6.98 4.55
CA GLY A 108 -9.71 6.79 3.13
C GLY A 108 -8.53 7.66 2.71
N GLY A 109 -7.33 7.08 2.79
CA GLY A 109 -6.09 7.79 2.53
C GLY A 109 -5.70 7.79 1.06
N TYR A 110 -5.10 8.90 0.63
CA TYR A 110 -4.61 9.07 -0.73
C TYR A 110 -3.29 8.35 -0.95
N LEU A 111 -3.16 7.62 -2.05
CA LEU A 111 -1.87 7.13 -2.55
C LEU A 111 -1.08 8.31 -3.15
N ILE A 112 -1.70 9.03 -4.08
CA ILE A 112 -1.22 10.32 -4.59
C ILE A 112 -2.08 11.44 -3.99
N ALA A 113 -1.46 12.38 -3.27
CA ALA A 113 -2.19 13.50 -2.67
C ALA A 113 -2.82 14.42 -3.74
N THR A 114 -3.91 15.09 -3.39
CA THR A 114 -4.64 16.00 -4.30
C THR A 114 -3.79 17.15 -4.81
N ILE A 115 -2.82 17.65 -4.02
CA ILE A 115 -1.85 18.69 -4.42
C ILE A 115 -0.84 18.21 -5.49
N PHE A 116 -0.83 16.90 -5.75
CA PHE A 116 -0.10 16.27 -6.83
C PHE A 116 -1.03 15.71 -7.92
N LYS A 117 -2.22 16.28 -8.08
CA LYS A 117 -3.26 15.82 -9.02
C LYS A 117 -3.69 14.35 -8.85
N GLY A 118 -3.57 13.78 -7.65
CA GLY A 118 -4.09 12.43 -7.40
C GLY A 118 -5.61 12.36 -7.52
N SER A 119 -6.13 11.33 -8.19
CA SER A 119 -7.57 11.09 -8.34
C SER A 119 -8.27 11.11 -6.98
N GLY A 120 -9.42 11.76 -6.92
CA GLY A 120 -10.29 11.77 -5.73
C GLY A 120 -11.01 10.45 -5.49
N ASP A 121 -11.05 9.55 -6.47
CA ASP A 121 -11.90 8.35 -6.49
C ASP A 121 -11.16 7.11 -5.93
N ILE A 122 -11.89 5.99 -5.84
CA ILE A 122 -11.42 4.74 -5.22
C ILE A 122 -10.18 4.12 -5.89
N ASP A 123 -9.80 4.58 -7.08
CA ASP A 123 -8.64 4.13 -7.84
C ASP A 123 -7.31 4.75 -7.38
N ASN A 124 -7.36 5.67 -6.41
CA ASN A 124 -6.21 6.30 -5.77
C ASN A 124 -6.36 6.40 -4.24
N LEU A 125 -7.31 5.64 -3.69
CA LEU A 125 -7.60 5.62 -2.25
C LEU A 125 -7.39 4.21 -1.68
N VAL A 126 -6.90 4.16 -0.45
CA VAL A 126 -6.77 2.92 0.33
C VAL A 126 -7.25 3.14 1.77
N PRO A 127 -7.77 2.11 2.46
CA PRO A 127 -7.92 2.18 3.91
C PRO A 127 -6.53 2.42 4.54
N MET A 128 -6.42 3.50 5.30
CA MET A 128 -5.17 3.98 5.87
C MET A 128 -5.39 4.45 7.29
N ASN A 129 -4.63 3.93 8.24
CA ASN A 129 -4.69 4.34 9.64
C ASN A 129 -4.72 5.86 9.79
N SER A 130 -5.68 6.39 10.54
CA SER A 130 -5.95 7.82 10.65
C SER A 130 -4.75 8.63 11.15
N ASN A 131 -3.90 8.06 12.03
CA ASN A 131 -2.70 8.76 12.49
C ASN A 131 -1.68 8.94 11.37
N LEU A 132 -1.54 7.94 10.50
CA LEU A 132 -0.68 8.02 9.32
C LEU A 132 -1.25 8.97 8.26
N ASN A 133 -2.56 8.88 8.00
CA ASN A 133 -3.24 9.70 6.99
C ASN A 133 -3.23 11.20 7.33
N ARG A 134 -3.44 11.53 8.62
CA ARG A 134 -3.54 12.91 9.11
C ARG A 134 -2.20 13.49 9.56
N GLY A 135 -1.18 12.66 9.70
CA GLY A 135 0.16 13.05 10.11
C GLY A 135 0.94 13.79 9.02
N GLU A 136 2.11 14.34 9.39
CA GLU A 136 2.96 15.07 8.45
C GLU A 136 3.58 14.14 7.40
N TRP A 137 3.19 14.30 6.14
CA TRP A 137 3.72 13.54 5.02
C TRP A 137 4.99 14.20 4.45
N LYS A 138 6.07 13.43 4.23
CA LYS A 138 7.34 13.92 3.65
C LYS A 138 7.54 13.33 2.24
N PRO A 139 7.28 14.09 1.16
CA PRO A 139 7.44 13.58 -0.22
C PRO A 139 8.92 13.52 -0.60
N LYS A 140 9.37 12.40 -1.17
CA LYS A 140 10.60 12.40 -2.00
C LYS A 140 10.49 11.56 -3.28
N THR A 141 9.73 10.45 -3.28
CA THR A 141 9.45 9.63 -4.47
C THR A 141 8.27 8.72 -4.13
N VAL A 142 7.23 8.66 -4.97
CA VAL A 142 6.09 7.74 -4.74
C VAL A 142 6.32 6.46 -5.55
N ILE A 143 6.96 5.50 -4.89
CA ILE A 143 6.80 4.09 -5.20
C ILE A 143 6.01 3.54 -4.02
N ILE A 144 4.69 3.45 -4.14
CA ILE A 144 3.87 2.78 -3.12
C ILE A 144 3.94 1.28 -3.39
N ASN A 145 5.13 0.70 -3.22
CA ASN A 145 5.31 -0.75 -3.14
C ASN A 145 5.06 -1.26 -1.70
N GLN A 146 4.40 -0.48 -0.85
CA GLN A 146 4.61 -0.60 0.60
C GLN A 146 3.37 -0.65 1.48
N TYR A 147 2.15 -0.48 0.97
CA TYR A 147 0.96 -0.62 1.81
C TYR A 147 0.88 -2.03 2.43
N ILE A 148 1.30 -3.07 1.71
CA ILE A 148 1.35 -4.45 2.23
C ILE A 148 2.62 -4.72 3.05
N ALA A 149 3.79 -4.19 2.66
CA ALA A 149 5.06 -4.54 3.32
C ALA A 149 5.36 -3.75 4.61
N LYS A 150 4.94 -2.47 4.73
CA LYS A 150 5.22 -1.66 5.93
C LYS A 150 4.24 -1.88 7.07
N ILE A 151 2.97 -2.22 6.79
CA ILE A 151 2.02 -2.61 7.83
C ILE A 151 2.54 -3.88 8.55
N TYR A 152 3.05 -4.87 7.81
CA TYR A 152 3.63 -6.07 8.41
C TYR A 152 5.02 -5.87 9.03
N LEU A 153 5.91 -5.06 8.43
CA LEU A 153 7.28 -4.89 8.95
C LEU A 153 7.36 -3.96 10.17
N ASN A 154 6.54 -2.90 10.24
CA ASN A 154 6.50 -2.04 11.43
C ASN A 154 5.81 -2.71 12.62
N TYR A 155 4.75 -3.51 12.42
CA TYR A 155 4.13 -4.26 13.52
C TYR A 155 5.10 -5.31 14.09
N LEU A 156 5.88 -6.00 13.24
CA LEU A 156 6.86 -7.00 13.69
C LEU A 156 8.08 -6.39 14.39
N VAL A 157 8.54 -5.20 13.98
CA VAL A 157 9.69 -4.52 14.60
C VAL A 157 9.29 -3.84 15.91
N LEU A 158 8.11 -3.22 16.00
CA LEU A 158 7.62 -2.64 17.25
C LEU A 158 7.34 -3.69 18.34
N MET A 159 6.76 -4.84 18.00
CA MET A 159 6.55 -5.94 18.97
C MET A 159 7.88 -6.52 19.48
N LYS A 160 8.88 -6.67 18.61
CA LYS A 160 10.22 -7.17 19.00
C LYS A 160 11.04 -6.17 19.82
N MET A 161 10.72 -4.88 19.76
CA MET A 161 11.38 -3.86 20.57
C MET A 161 10.70 -3.64 21.93
N ASN A 162 9.39 -3.92 22.05
CA ASN A 162 8.66 -3.77 23.30
C ASN A 162 8.87 -4.94 24.28
N GLU A 163 9.18 -6.14 23.78
CA GLU A 163 9.65 -7.26 24.62
C GLU A 163 11.15 -7.17 24.99
N ALA A 164 11.86 -6.18 24.46
CA ALA A 164 13.28 -5.95 24.76
C ALA A 164 13.50 -4.81 25.79
N PHE A 165 12.42 -4.19 26.30
CA PHE A 165 12.46 -3.05 27.21
C PHE A 165 11.58 -3.18 28.48
N LEU A 166 11.08 -4.38 28.78
CA LEU A 166 10.67 -4.84 30.11
C LEU A 166 11.60 -5.99 30.54
#